data_AF-A0A5C4VD97-F1
#
_entry.id   AF-A0A5C4VD97-F1
#
_cell.length_a   1.000
_cell.length_b   1.000
_cell.length_c   1.000
_cell.angle_alpha   90.00
_cell.angle_beta   90.00
_cell.angle_gamma   90.00
#
_symmetry.space_group_name_H-M   'P 1'
#
loop_
_entity.id
_entity.type
_entity.pdbx_description
1 polymer ?
#
loop_
_entity_poly.entity_id
_entity_poly.type
_entity_poly.pdbx_seq_one_letter_code
_entity_poly.pdbx_strand_id
1 'polypeptide(L)'
;MLNVRGISYLVGDATEDALRRDLRVIARELRCTTVMLIGPDADRLAAAARLALDTGLDVYLRPNIPDLRRAPQLARLDELAGLAEELRLRHPGRVTLLVGSEFSHTAPGIVPGPWSFVRLRVVLRFRRLLRRRVERRLNDLLAAVAATARRRFHGPLGYAAAGWENPDWSLFDLVGVSLYRSAGNREGYVSRLRELVRSCEKPLVITEFGCGAFTGADARGAASFQIVNWYSATPRIRRPHPRDESVQARYLGELIALYAAEGVHGCFVFTYAMPDFPHRDDPATDLDRAGFGLVAVTETGERRPKAAFHEVARRYGAWDG
;
A
#
# COMPACT_ATOMS: atom_id res chain seq x y z
N MET A 1 14.70 -14.55 -5.10
CA MET A 1 13.94 -14.64 -3.85
C MET A 1 13.60 -13.22 -3.41
N LEU A 2 12.42 -12.98 -2.82
CA LEU A 2 12.07 -11.65 -2.32
C LEU A 2 12.81 -11.39 -1.00
N ASN A 3 13.51 -10.26 -0.88
CA ASN A 3 14.14 -9.85 0.37
C ASN A 3 13.10 -9.30 1.35
N VAL A 4 12.02 -8.71 0.83
CA VAL A 4 10.91 -8.18 1.62
C VAL A 4 9.62 -8.90 1.23
N ARG A 5 9.12 -9.72 2.17
CA ARG A 5 7.82 -10.40 2.11
C ARG A 5 6.84 -9.59 2.95
N GLY A 6 6.24 -8.60 2.31
CA GLY A 6 5.57 -7.51 2.99
C GLY A 6 4.05 -7.59 2.98
N ILE A 7 3.44 -7.05 4.03
CA ILE A 7 2.01 -6.71 4.04
C ILE A 7 1.80 -5.29 4.55
N SER A 8 0.81 -4.60 4.00
CA SER A 8 0.39 -3.30 4.51
C SER A 8 -0.53 -3.47 5.72
N TYR A 9 -0.44 -2.53 6.67
CA TYR A 9 -1.32 -2.45 7.82
C TYR A 9 -1.80 -1.01 7.99
N LEU A 10 -3.12 -0.82 7.94
CA LEU A 10 -3.75 0.48 8.14
C LEU A 10 -3.85 0.76 9.65
N VAL A 11 -3.07 1.71 10.14
CA VAL A 11 -3.04 2.09 11.55
C VAL A 11 -4.23 3.01 11.83
N GLY A 12 -5.26 2.44 12.47
CA GLY A 12 -6.46 3.14 12.93
C GLY A 12 -6.52 3.26 14.46
N ASP A 13 -7.73 3.20 15.03
CA ASP A 13 -8.00 3.30 16.47
C ASP A 13 -7.94 1.95 17.22
N ALA A 14 -7.27 0.95 16.65
CA ALA A 14 -7.15 -0.36 17.29
C ALA A 14 -6.36 -0.25 18.61
N THR A 15 -6.79 -1.01 19.62
CA THR A 15 -6.05 -1.10 20.90
C THR A 15 -4.67 -1.72 20.68
N GLU A 16 -3.73 -1.41 21.58
CA GLU A 16 -2.37 -1.96 21.52
C GLU A 16 -2.36 -3.49 21.50
N ASP A 17 -3.21 -4.13 22.29
CA ASP A 17 -3.32 -5.59 22.33
C ASP A 17 -3.92 -6.19 21.06
N ALA A 18 -4.88 -5.51 20.42
CA ALA A 18 -5.39 -5.94 19.12
C ALA A 18 -4.27 -5.85 18.06
N LEU A 19 -3.56 -4.73 18.03
CA LEU A 19 -2.43 -4.52 17.11
C LEU A 19 -1.31 -5.54 17.35
N ARG A 20 -0.93 -5.80 18.60
CA ARG A 20 0.10 -6.80 18.93
C ARG A 20 -0.30 -8.21 18.51
N ARG A 21 -1.57 -8.58 18.67
CA ARG A 21 -2.09 -9.87 18.17
C ARG A 21 -2.00 -9.95 16.66
N ASP A 22 -2.44 -8.91 15.96
CA ASP A 22 -2.37 -8.85 14.51
C ASP A 22 -0.93 -8.96 13.98
N LEU A 23 0.02 -8.25 14.59
CA LEU A 23 1.43 -8.29 14.20
C LEU A 23 2.04 -9.68 14.41
N ARG A 24 1.61 -10.41 15.45
CA ARG A 24 2.03 -11.81 15.67
C ARG A 24 1.50 -12.75 14.59
N VAL A 25 0.24 -12.60 14.20
CA VAL A 25 -0.37 -13.35 13.08
C VAL A 25 0.37 -13.04 11.78
N ILE A 26 0.65 -11.76 11.52
CA ILE A 26 1.41 -11.31 10.34
C ILE A 26 2.80 -11.95 10.29
N ALA A 27 3.54 -11.93 11.40
CA ALA A 27 4.88 -12.50 11.46
C ALA A 27 4.90 -14.02 11.36
N ARG A 28 4.01 -14.71 12.09
CA ARG A 28 4.11 -16.17 12.30
C ARG A 28 3.26 -16.97 11.32
N GLU A 29 2.04 -16.50 11.04
CA GLU A 29 1.08 -17.24 10.23
C GLU A 29 1.13 -16.82 8.77
N LEU A 30 1.18 -15.51 8.48
CA LEU A 30 1.42 -15.00 7.12
C LEU A 30 2.88 -15.09 6.69
N ARG A 31 3.80 -15.33 7.64
CA ARG A 31 5.25 -15.44 7.41
C ARG A 31 5.84 -14.20 6.73
N CYS A 32 5.27 -13.04 7.02
CA CYS A 32 5.83 -11.78 6.56
C CYS A 32 7.13 -11.48 7.29
N THR A 33 8.08 -10.87 6.59
CA THR A 33 9.32 -10.34 7.19
C THR A 33 9.18 -8.88 7.58
N THR A 34 8.24 -8.18 6.94
CA THR A 34 8.15 -6.73 6.99
C THR A 34 6.70 -6.28 6.96
N VAL A 35 6.36 -5.24 7.71
CA VAL A 35 5.04 -4.60 7.67
C VAL A 35 5.17 -3.15 7.23
N MET A 36 4.32 -2.71 6.30
CA MET A 36 4.20 -1.30 5.94
C MET A 36 3.05 -0.68 6.75
N LEU A 37 3.39 0.15 7.72
CA LEU A 37 2.46 0.86 8.57
C LEU A 37 2.03 2.15 7.88
N ILE A 38 0.72 2.27 7.65
CA ILE A 38 0.11 3.37 6.91
C ILE A 38 -0.87 4.09 7.82
N GLY A 39 -0.71 5.39 7.99
CA GLY A 39 -1.62 6.15 8.85
C GLY A 39 -1.37 7.66 8.80
N PRO A 40 -2.32 8.47 9.28
CA PRO A 40 -2.20 9.91 9.29
C PRO A 40 -1.40 10.45 10.50
N ASP A 41 -1.33 9.69 11.58
CA ASP A 41 -0.80 10.13 12.87
C ASP A 41 0.61 9.57 13.10
N ALA A 42 1.58 10.47 13.30
CA ALA A 42 2.99 10.10 13.41
C ALA A 42 3.30 9.32 14.69
N ASP A 43 2.65 9.66 15.81
CA ASP A 43 2.87 9.01 17.10
C ASP A 43 2.31 7.59 17.09
N ARG A 44 1.10 7.40 16.54
CA ARG A 44 0.49 6.08 16.35
C ARG A 44 1.31 5.20 15.40
N LEU A 45 1.82 5.78 14.31
CA LEU A 45 2.74 5.08 13.42
C LEU A 45 4.01 4.62 14.15
N ALA A 46 4.62 5.50 14.94
CA ALA A 46 5.81 5.18 15.71
C ALA A 46 5.55 4.15 16.82
N ALA A 47 4.39 4.22 17.49
CA ALA A 47 3.98 3.23 18.48
C ALA A 47 3.76 1.84 17.84
N ALA A 48 3.06 1.79 16.72
CA ALA A 48 2.86 0.56 15.95
C ALA A 48 4.18 -0.03 15.44
N ALA A 49 5.13 0.82 15.04
CA ALA A 49 6.44 0.40 14.59
C ALA A 49 7.26 -0.27 15.71
N ARG A 50 7.21 0.25 16.94
CA ARG A 50 7.86 -0.40 18.09
C ARG A 50 7.35 -1.81 18.28
N LEU A 51 6.03 -2.00 18.30
CA LEU A 51 5.40 -3.31 18.47
C LEU A 51 5.76 -4.28 17.34
N ALA A 52 5.84 -3.79 16.10
CA ALA A 52 6.22 -4.60 14.95
C ALA A 52 7.68 -5.07 15.06
N LEU A 53 8.60 -4.16 15.39
CA LEU A 53 10.02 -4.45 15.61
C LEU A 53 10.23 -5.47 16.74
N ASP A 54 9.49 -5.32 17.85
CA ASP A 54 9.49 -6.24 19.00
C ASP A 54 8.94 -7.63 18.64
N THR A 55 8.04 -7.71 17.65
CA THR A 55 7.49 -8.97 17.14
C THR A 55 8.41 -9.62 16.10
N GLY A 56 9.53 -8.98 15.76
CA GLY A 56 10.49 -9.49 14.79
C GLY A 56 10.24 -9.06 13.35
N LEU A 57 9.29 -8.16 13.08
CA LEU A 57 9.04 -7.60 11.76
C LEU A 57 9.89 -6.35 11.52
N ASP A 58 10.45 -6.23 10.32
CA ASP A 58 10.98 -4.94 9.85
C ASP A 58 9.82 -4.00 9.50
N VAL A 59 10.08 -2.69 9.48
CA VAL A 59 9.01 -1.69 9.34
C VAL A 59 9.26 -0.72 8.19
N TYR A 60 8.22 -0.52 7.39
CA TYR A 60 8.11 0.59 6.46
C TYR A 60 7.09 1.58 7.03
N LEU A 61 7.51 2.80 7.31
CA LEU A 61 6.64 3.88 7.77
C LEU A 61 6.16 4.67 6.56
N ARG A 62 4.85 4.85 6.41
CA ARG A 62 4.28 5.66 5.34
C ARG A 62 3.17 6.58 5.87
N PRO A 63 3.39 7.91 5.89
CA PRO A 63 2.33 8.84 6.21
C PRO A 63 1.26 8.80 5.11
N ASN A 64 0.00 8.82 5.51
CA ASN A 64 -1.14 8.83 4.60
C ASN A 64 -2.18 9.86 5.04
N ILE A 65 -2.04 11.08 4.52
CA ILE A 65 -2.97 12.19 4.76
C ILE A 65 -3.30 12.82 3.39
N PRO A 66 -4.26 12.25 2.65
CA PRO A 66 -4.67 12.84 1.38
C PRO A 66 -5.21 14.26 1.61
N ASP A 67 -5.11 15.10 0.58
CA ASP A 67 -5.62 16.48 0.59
C ASP A 67 -4.91 17.46 1.54
N LEU A 68 -3.87 17.02 2.26
CA LEU A 68 -3.08 17.89 3.11
C LEU A 68 -2.20 18.84 2.28
N ARG A 69 -2.27 20.14 2.55
CA ARG A 69 -1.48 21.16 1.84
C ARG A 69 0.02 20.98 2.13
N ARG A 70 0.86 21.50 1.23
CA ARG A 70 2.32 21.32 1.26
C ARG A 70 2.98 21.65 2.61
N ALA A 71 2.72 22.82 3.18
CA ALA A 71 3.38 23.24 4.43
C ALA A 71 3.07 22.28 5.61
N PRO A 72 1.80 22.00 5.96
CA PRO A 72 1.50 21.02 7.01
C PRO A 72 1.95 19.60 6.64
N GLN A 73 1.94 19.21 5.36
CA GLN A 73 2.47 17.93 4.93
C GLN A 73 3.96 17.79 5.23
N LEU A 74 4.77 18.83 4.98
CA LEU A 74 6.20 18.82 5.31
C LEU A 74 6.43 18.80 6.83
N ALA A 75 5.64 19.54 7.61
CA ALA A 75 5.74 19.54 9.07
C ALA A 75 5.47 18.14 9.65
N ARG A 76 4.40 17.46 9.20
CA ARG A 76 4.09 16.09 9.63
C ARG A 76 5.13 15.07 9.21
N LEU A 77 5.70 15.24 8.02
CA LEU A 77 6.80 14.39 7.58
C LEU A 77 8.07 14.62 8.42
N ASP A 78 8.37 15.86 8.81
CA ASP A 78 9.50 16.17 9.69
C ASP A 78 9.34 15.50 11.07
N GLU A 79 8.14 15.59 11.66
CA GLU A 79 7.77 14.88 12.90
C GLU A 79 8.01 13.36 12.77
N LEU A 80 7.42 12.74 11.74
CA LEU A 80 7.56 11.30 11.50
C LEU A 80 9.02 10.89 11.22
N ALA A 81 9.79 11.72 10.51
CA ALA A 81 11.20 11.45 10.23
C ALA A 81 12.05 11.45 11.51
N GLY A 82 11.75 12.34 12.47
CA GLY A 82 12.37 12.32 13.80
C GLY A 82 12.08 11.01 14.55
N LEU A 83 10.80 10.62 14.62
CA LEU A 83 10.40 9.36 15.27
C LEU A 83 10.98 8.12 14.59
N ALA A 84 11.04 8.12 13.25
CA ALA A 84 11.66 7.06 12.47
C ALA A 84 13.16 6.93 12.75
N GLU A 85 13.86 8.05 12.96
CA GLU A 85 15.28 8.04 13.31
C GLU A 85 15.53 7.45 14.70
N GLU A 86 14.71 7.81 15.68
CA GLU A 86 14.77 7.21 17.02
C GLU A 86 14.55 5.69 17.00
N LEU A 87 13.68 5.20 16.12
CA LEU A 87 13.46 3.77 15.90
C LEU A 87 14.67 3.13 15.20
N ARG A 88 15.21 3.78 14.16
CA ARG A 88 16.36 3.29 13.40
C ARG A 88 17.61 3.15 14.25
N LEU A 89 17.87 4.10 15.15
CA LEU A 89 19.02 4.06 16.06
C LEU A 89 18.92 2.86 17.03
N ARG A 90 17.71 2.51 17.47
CA ARG A 90 17.47 1.35 18.34
C ARG A 90 17.41 0.02 17.59
N HIS A 91 17.01 0.04 16.32
CA HIS A 91 16.88 -1.13 15.47
C HIS A 91 17.58 -0.91 14.11
N PRO A 92 18.93 -0.87 14.07
CA PRO A 92 19.68 -0.56 12.86
C PRO A 92 19.33 -1.50 11.70
N GLY A 93 19.10 -0.94 10.52
CA GLY A 93 18.79 -1.69 9.29
C GLY A 93 17.34 -2.18 9.16
N ARG A 94 16.47 -1.95 10.15
CA ARG A 94 15.10 -2.52 10.19
C ARG A 94 13.98 -1.52 9.94
N VAL A 95 14.32 -0.25 9.71
CA VAL A 95 13.37 0.87 9.55
C VAL A 95 13.58 1.56 8.22
N THR A 96 12.52 1.65 7.41
CA THR A 96 12.47 2.37 6.14
C THR A 96 11.37 3.43 6.18
N LEU A 97 11.62 4.62 5.63
CA LEU A 97 10.63 5.69 5.56
C LEU A 97 10.22 5.94 4.11
N LEU A 98 8.91 5.85 3.84
CA LEU A 98 8.32 6.33 2.60
C LEU A 98 7.79 7.74 2.82
N VAL A 99 8.22 8.72 2.02
CA VAL A 99 7.80 10.13 2.18
C VAL A 99 6.32 10.38 1.87
N GLY A 100 5.66 9.43 1.20
CA GLY A 100 4.24 9.46 0.89
C GLY A 100 3.88 8.50 -0.23
N SER A 101 2.68 8.66 -0.77
CA SER A 101 2.16 7.84 -1.87
C SER A 101 1.33 8.66 -2.87
N GLU A 102 1.56 8.40 -4.15
CA GLU A 102 0.71 8.81 -5.28
C GLU A 102 0.29 10.30 -5.30
N PHE A 103 1.23 11.18 -4.95
CA PHE A 103 1.04 12.62 -4.79
C PHE A 103 0.39 13.31 -5.98
N SER A 104 0.53 12.80 -7.22
CA SER A 104 -0.17 13.36 -8.39
C SER A 104 -1.68 13.53 -8.17
N HIS A 105 -2.29 12.69 -7.32
CA HIS A 105 -3.68 12.84 -6.93
C HIS A 105 -3.91 12.98 -5.42
N THR A 106 -3.02 12.47 -4.55
CA THR A 106 -3.21 12.60 -3.09
C THR A 106 -2.81 13.98 -2.57
N ALA A 107 -1.82 14.65 -3.18
CA ALA A 107 -1.36 15.98 -2.77
C ALA A 107 -2.07 17.10 -3.55
N PRO A 108 -2.58 18.15 -2.86
CA PRO A 108 -3.10 19.34 -3.52
C PRO A 108 -2.02 20.09 -4.32
N GLY A 109 -2.42 20.73 -5.41
CA GLY A 109 -1.57 21.66 -6.17
C GLY A 109 -0.81 21.05 -7.35
N ILE A 110 -0.75 19.72 -7.48
CA ILE A 110 -0.19 19.06 -8.67
C ILE A 110 -1.22 19.08 -9.81
N VAL A 111 -2.40 18.52 -9.55
CA VAL A 111 -3.56 18.51 -10.45
C VAL A 111 -4.72 19.33 -9.87
N PRO A 112 -5.53 20.03 -10.69
CA PRO A 112 -6.71 20.73 -10.21
C PRO A 112 -7.75 19.78 -9.61
N GLY A 113 -8.32 20.15 -8.46
CA GLY A 113 -9.42 19.44 -7.83
C GLY A 113 -9.38 19.54 -6.30
N PRO A 114 -10.53 19.72 -5.63
CA PRO A 114 -10.58 19.91 -4.18
C PRO A 114 -10.22 18.64 -3.39
N TRP A 115 -10.56 17.48 -3.94
CA TRP A 115 -10.42 16.18 -3.28
C TRP A 115 -9.57 15.22 -4.10
N SER A 116 -8.86 14.33 -3.41
CA SER A 116 -7.98 13.35 -4.05
C SER A 116 -8.68 12.52 -5.12
N PHE A 117 -9.91 12.07 -4.86
CA PHE A 117 -10.73 11.34 -5.82
C PHE A 117 -11.02 12.14 -7.10
N VAL A 118 -11.28 13.44 -6.99
CA VAL A 118 -11.51 14.31 -8.15
C VAL A 118 -10.23 14.45 -8.97
N ARG A 119 -9.09 14.67 -8.30
CA ARG A 119 -7.78 14.75 -8.97
C ARG A 119 -7.41 13.46 -9.67
N LEU A 120 -7.69 12.30 -9.08
CA LEU A 120 -7.46 11.00 -9.69
C LEU A 120 -8.23 10.86 -11.01
N ARG A 121 -9.53 11.24 -11.03
CA ARG A 121 -10.33 11.23 -12.26
C ARG A 121 -9.73 12.13 -13.34
N VAL A 122 -9.23 13.31 -12.96
CA VAL A 122 -8.59 14.26 -13.88
C VAL A 122 -7.28 13.68 -14.44
N VAL A 123 -6.42 13.10 -13.58
CA VAL A 123 -5.18 12.43 -13.99
C VAL A 123 -5.48 11.32 -14.99
N LEU A 124 -6.43 10.42 -14.68
CA LEU A 124 -6.75 9.30 -15.55
C LEU A 124 -7.33 9.75 -16.89
N ARG A 125 -8.21 10.77 -16.90
CA ARG A 125 -8.87 11.28 -18.11
C ARG A 125 -7.94 12.10 -19.01
N PHE A 126 -7.09 12.94 -18.41
CA PHE A 126 -6.27 13.93 -19.13
C PHE A 126 -4.76 13.68 -19.01
N ARG A 127 -4.37 12.43 -18.70
CA ARG A 127 -2.98 12.02 -18.45
C ARG A 127 -1.97 12.58 -19.45
N ARG A 128 -2.24 12.42 -20.75
CA ARG A 128 -1.32 12.83 -21.83
C ARG A 128 -1.12 14.35 -21.85
N LEU A 129 -2.18 15.12 -21.64
CA LEU A 129 -2.16 16.58 -21.65
C LEU A 129 -1.48 17.14 -20.41
N LEU A 130 -1.68 16.51 -19.25
CA LEU A 130 -1.15 16.99 -17.98
C LEU A 130 0.26 16.48 -17.67
N ARG A 131 0.80 15.51 -18.43
CA ARG A 131 2.06 14.80 -18.14
C ARG A 131 3.19 15.72 -17.70
N ARG A 132 3.59 16.69 -18.54
CA ARG A 132 4.72 17.59 -18.25
C ARG A 132 4.51 18.44 -17.00
N ARG A 133 3.26 18.87 -16.76
CA ARG A 133 2.90 19.68 -15.57
C ARG A 133 2.91 18.83 -14.31
N VAL A 134 2.33 17.63 -14.38
CA VAL A 134 2.29 16.68 -13.26
C VAL A 134 3.70 16.28 -12.88
N GLU A 135 4.52 15.88 -13.84
CA GLU A 135 5.90 15.48 -13.63
C GLU A 135 6.73 16.58 -12.96
N ARG A 136 6.68 17.81 -13.49
CA ARG A 136 7.40 18.95 -12.88
C ARG A 136 6.96 19.20 -11.44
N ARG A 137 5.64 19.37 -11.20
CA ARG A 137 5.13 19.69 -9.87
C ARG A 137 5.27 18.55 -8.87
N LEU A 138 5.19 17.31 -9.34
CA LEU A 138 5.46 16.13 -8.53
C LEU A 138 6.92 16.16 -8.09
N ASN A 139 7.87 16.31 -9.02
CA ASN A 139 9.30 16.31 -8.70
C ASN A 139 9.70 17.52 -7.82
N ASP A 140 9.07 18.69 -8.01
CA ASP A 140 9.24 19.84 -7.11
C ASP A 140 8.79 19.53 -5.66
N LEU A 141 7.70 18.78 -5.50
CA LEU A 141 7.23 18.34 -4.18
C LEU A 141 8.14 17.23 -3.62
N LEU A 142 8.52 16.26 -4.44
CA LEU A 142 9.40 15.14 -4.06
C LEU A 142 10.75 15.63 -3.55
N ALA A 143 11.36 16.62 -4.21
CA ALA A 143 12.59 17.26 -3.74
C ALA A 143 12.41 17.87 -2.34
N ALA A 144 11.29 18.55 -2.08
CA ALA A 144 11.03 19.18 -0.79
C ALA A 144 10.73 18.18 0.34
N VAL A 145 9.99 17.11 0.06
CA VAL A 145 9.72 16.06 1.07
C VAL A 145 10.97 15.23 1.35
N ALA A 146 11.79 14.93 0.32
CA ALA A 146 13.05 14.21 0.49
C ALA A 146 14.03 15.02 1.34
N ALA A 147 14.25 16.31 0.99
CA ALA A 147 15.07 17.21 1.79
C ALA A 147 14.55 17.33 3.23
N THR A 148 13.23 17.35 3.42
CA THR A 148 12.63 17.41 4.76
C THR A 148 12.88 16.17 5.58
N ALA A 149 12.61 14.98 5.04
CA ALA A 149 12.88 13.73 5.74
C ALA A 149 14.39 13.59 6.07
N ARG A 150 15.27 13.95 5.13
CA ARG A 150 16.73 13.85 5.28
C ARG A 150 17.33 14.78 6.34
N ARG A 151 16.62 15.81 6.81
CA ARG A 151 17.08 16.62 7.94
C ARG A 151 17.19 15.81 9.23
N ARG A 152 16.38 14.75 9.37
CA ARG A 152 16.25 14.00 10.62
C ARG A 152 16.49 12.50 10.45
N PHE A 153 16.12 11.94 9.30
CA PHE A 153 16.19 10.50 9.07
C PHE A 153 17.35 10.12 8.15
N HIS A 154 18.22 9.24 8.65
CA HIS A 154 19.45 8.80 7.98
C HIS A 154 19.39 7.34 7.49
N GLY A 155 18.22 6.70 7.51
CA GLY A 155 17.99 5.35 6.97
C GLY A 155 17.49 5.33 5.52
N PRO A 156 17.07 4.14 5.02
CA PRO A 156 16.51 3.99 3.68
C PRO A 156 15.24 4.83 3.46
N LEU A 157 15.29 5.71 2.47
CA LEU A 157 14.19 6.62 2.10
C LEU A 157 13.60 6.23 0.74
N GLY A 158 12.27 6.21 0.63
CA GLY A 158 11.56 5.90 -0.60
C GLY A 158 10.30 6.74 -0.83
N TYR A 159 9.61 6.47 -1.93
CA TYR A 159 8.32 7.05 -2.28
C TYR A 159 7.46 5.99 -2.98
N ALA A 160 6.17 5.90 -2.65
CA ALA A 160 5.24 4.96 -3.28
C ALA A 160 4.54 5.62 -4.48
N ALA A 161 5.12 5.48 -5.67
CA ALA A 161 4.63 6.10 -6.89
C ALA A 161 3.44 5.35 -7.48
N ALA A 162 2.48 6.09 -8.03
CA ALA A 162 1.46 5.48 -8.87
C ALA A 162 2.10 5.04 -10.20
N GLY A 163 1.55 4.00 -10.84
CA GLY A 163 2.12 3.44 -12.08
C GLY A 163 2.21 4.40 -13.29
N TRP A 164 1.64 5.60 -13.20
CA TRP A 164 1.73 6.65 -14.22
C TRP A 164 2.65 7.82 -13.86
N GLU A 165 3.18 7.86 -12.64
CA GLU A 165 4.11 8.90 -12.19
C GLU A 165 5.52 8.64 -12.72
N ASN A 166 6.31 9.71 -12.89
CA ASN A 166 7.72 9.64 -13.24
C ASN A 166 8.57 10.41 -12.21
N PRO A 167 8.78 9.85 -11.01
CA PRO A 167 9.61 10.46 -9.98
C PRO A 167 11.07 10.57 -10.39
N ASP A 168 11.74 11.61 -9.94
CA ASP A 168 13.20 11.65 -9.89
C ASP A 168 13.70 10.69 -8.78
N TRP A 169 14.03 9.47 -9.19
CA TRP A 169 14.51 8.43 -8.27
C TRP A 169 15.90 8.71 -7.70
N SER A 170 16.65 9.70 -8.20
CA SER A 170 17.95 10.07 -7.64
C SER A 170 17.84 10.53 -6.17
N LEU A 171 16.67 11.07 -5.78
CA LEU A 171 16.35 11.59 -4.44
C LEU A 171 16.16 10.51 -3.36
N PHE A 172 16.00 9.25 -3.75
CA PHE A 172 15.59 8.15 -2.87
C PHE A 172 16.58 6.98 -2.90
N ASP A 173 16.58 6.12 -1.88
CA ASP A 173 17.46 4.94 -1.84
C ASP A 173 16.81 3.71 -2.49
N LEU A 174 15.48 3.72 -2.61
CA LEU A 174 14.69 2.64 -3.21
C LEU A 174 13.59 3.19 -4.09
N VAL A 175 13.18 2.38 -5.06
CA VAL A 175 12.10 2.68 -6.00
C VAL A 175 10.82 2.01 -5.49
N GLY A 176 9.80 2.80 -5.17
CA GLY A 176 8.51 2.28 -4.69
C GLY A 176 7.41 2.48 -5.72
N VAL A 177 6.71 1.42 -6.11
CA VAL A 177 5.62 1.50 -7.10
C VAL A 177 4.37 0.76 -6.65
N SER A 178 3.24 1.45 -6.60
CA SER A 178 1.90 0.85 -6.49
C SER A 178 1.52 0.25 -7.85
N LEU A 179 1.60 -1.08 -7.99
CA LEU A 179 1.52 -1.76 -9.28
C LEU A 179 0.36 -2.77 -9.33
N TYR A 180 -0.83 -2.26 -9.67
CA TYR A 180 -2.03 -3.09 -9.80
C TYR A 180 -2.20 -3.64 -11.23
N ARG A 181 -2.41 -4.95 -11.34
CA ARG A 181 -2.80 -5.63 -12.58
C ARG A 181 -4.30 -5.51 -12.76
N SER A 182 -4.72 -5.23 -14.00
CA SER A 182 -6.12 -5.11 -14.40
C SER A 182 -6.27 -5.62 -15.84
N ALA A 183 -7.51 -5.73 -16.32
CA ALA A 183 -7.77 -6.13 -17.70
C ALA A 183 -7.07 -5.21 -18.71
N GLY A 184 -7.07 -3.89 -18.45
CA GLY A 184 -6.51 -2.90 -19.37
C GLY A 184 -4.98 -2.89 -19.48
N ASN A 185 -4.26 -3.57 -18.58
CA ASN A 185 -2.80 -3.65 -18.64
C ASN A 185 -2.26 -5.09 -18.63
N ARG A 186 -3.12 -6.12 -18.66
CA ARG A 186 -2.74 -7.53 -18.49
C ARG A 186 -1.67 -7.96 -19.49
N GLU A 187 -1.82 -7.61 -20.77
CA GLU A 187 -0.86 -7.95 -21.84
C GLU A 187 0.51 -7.29 -21.64
N GLY A 188 0.54 -6.04 -21.17
CA GLY A 188 1.77 -5.27 -20.97
C GLY A 188 2.38 -5.37 -19.57
N TYR A 189 1.72 -6.05 -18.62
CA TYR A 189 2.06 -5.99 -17.21
C TYR A 189 3.47 -6.53 -16.92
N VAL A 190 3.80 -7.71 -17.48
CA VAL A 190 5.12 -8.34 -17.31
C VAL A 190 6.21 -7.50 -17.96
N SER A 191 5.98 -7.00 -19.17
CA SER A 191 6.92 -6.11 -19.86
C SER A 191 7.19 -4.83 -19.06
N ARG A 192 6.15 -4.25 -18.47
CA ARG A 192 6.29 -3.07 -17.60
C ARG A 192 7.07 -3.38 -16.32
N LEU A 193 6.82 -4.52 -15.70
CA LEU A 193 7.58 -4.95 -14.51
C LEU A 193 9.06 -5.12 -14.84
N ARG A 194 9.38 -5.79 -15.96
CA ARG A 194 10.75 -5.97 -16.44
C ARG A 194 11.44 -4.66 -16.75
N GLU A 195 10.72 -3.71 -17.35
CA GLU A 195 11.23 -2.36 -17.59
C GLU A 195 11.61 -1.70 -16.26
N LEU A 196 10.73 -1.72 -15.25
CA LEU A 196 11.00 -1.15 -13.92
C LEU A 196 12.23 -1.79 -13.26
N VAL A 197 12.34 -3.12 -13.31
CA VAL A 197 13.50 -3.85 -12.75
C VAL A 197 14.80 -3.44 -13.45
N ARG A 198 14.79 -3.31 -14.79
CA ARG A 198 16.01 -2.98 -15.56
C ARG A 198 16.37 -1.49 -15.52
N SER A 199 15.39 -0.61 -15.39
CA SER A 199 15.59 0.83 -15.46
C SER A 199 16.18 1.43 -14.19
N CYS A 200 16.30 0.65 -13.12
CA CYS A 200 16.70 1.13 -11.81
C CYS A 200 17.80 0.26 -11.23
N GLU A 201 18.96 0.85 -10.94
CA GLU A 201 20.04 0.19 -10.18
C GLU A 201 19.69 0.06 -8.68
N LYS A 202 18.66 0.80 -8.24
CA LYS A 202 18.18 0.81 -6.86
C LYS A 202 17.16 -0.32 -6.61
N PRO A 203 17.05 -0.83 -5.36
CA PRO A 203 16.06 -1.83 -5.01
C PRO A 203 14.64 -1.42 -5.40
N LEU A 204 13.98 -2.22 -6.25
CA LEU A 204 12.59 -2.03 -6.63
C LEU A 204 11.66 -2.73 -5.63
N VAL A 205 10.78 -1.96 -5.02
CA VAL A 205 9.73 -2.43 -4.10
C VAL A 205 8.36 -2.15 -4.71
N ILE A 206 7.56 -3.21 -4.88
CA ILE A 206 6.14 -3.05 -5.20
C ILE A 206 5.39 -2.68 -3.92
N THR A 207 5.14 -1.40 -3.73
CA THR A 207 4.60 -0.86 -2.47
C THR A 207 3.14 -1.20 -2.26
N GLU A 208 2.39 -1.49 -3.33
CA GLU A 208 1.02 -1.97 -3.21
C GLU A 208 0.61 -2.82 -4.42
N PHE A 209 -0.10 -3.91 -4.13
CA PHE A 209 -0.87 -4.68 -5.10
C PHE A 209 -1.98 -5.46 -4.38
N GLY A 210 -3.09 -5.69 -5.08
CA GLY A 210 -4.20 -6.49 -4.57
C GLY A 210 -5.46 -6.36 -5.42
N CYS A 211 -6.51 -7.04 -5.02
CA CYS A 211 -7.86 -6.89 -5.57
C CYS A 211 -8.91 -7.29 -4.51
N GLY A 212 -10.19 -7.09 -4.82
CA GLY A 212 -11.30 -7.60 -4.02
C GLY A 212 -11.47 -9.12 -4.11
N ALA A 213 -12.40 -9.66 -3.32
CA ALA A 213 -12.76 -11.07 -3.23
C ALA A 213 -14.13 -11.36 -3.89
N PHE A 214 -14.25 -11.06 -5.19
CA PHE A 214 -15.44 -11.35 -5.99
C PHE A 214 -15.07 -11.76 -7.42
N THR A 215 -16.00 -12.43 -8.10
CA THR A 215 -15.81 -12.83 -9.51
C THR A 215 -15.52 -11.61 -10.40
N GLY A 216 -14.35 -11.60 -11.04
CA GLY A 216 -13.87 -10.50 -11.90
C GLY A 216 -13.10 -9.39 -11.18
N ALA A 217 -12.77 -9.56 -9.89
CA ALA A 217 -11.93 -8.61 -9.16
C ALA A 217 -10.51 -8.50 -9.73
N ASP A 218 -9.95 -9.60 -10.24
CA ASP A 218 -8.64 -9.67 -10.91
C ASP A 218 -8.55 -8.81 -12.18
N ALA A 219 -9.67 -8.65 -12.88
CA ALA A 219 -9.79 -7.76 -14.03
C ALA A 219 -9.88 -6.27 -13.62
N ARG A 220 -10.32 -5.98 -12.40
CA ARG A 220 -10.47 -4.61 -11.87
C ARG A 220 -9.22 -4.11 -11.14
N GLY A 221 -8.47 -4.99 -10.47
CA GLY A 221 -7.30 -4.62 -9.68
C GLY A 221 -7.63 -3.54 -8.64
N ALA A 222 -6.93 -2.41 -8.70
CA ALA A 222 -7.17 -1.24 -7.86
C ALA A 222 -8.62 -0.74 -7.90
N ALA A 223 -9.37 -0.96 -8.99
CA ALA A 223 -10.75 -0.51 -9.12
C ALA A 223 -11.79 -1.43 -8.42
N SER A 224 -11.34 -2.41 -7.63
CA SER A 224 -12.24 -3.36 -6.93
C SER A 224 -13.23 -2.65 -6.00
N PHE A 225 -12.80 -1.60 -5.30
CA PHE A 225 -13.67 -0.82 -4.40
C PHE A 225 -14.84 -0.10 -5.11
N GLN A 226 -14.75 0.08 -6.44
CA GLN A 226 -15.75 0.83 -7.21
C GLN A 226 -17.08 0.09 -7.39
N ILE A 227 -17.14 -1.20 -7.02
CA ILE A 227 -18.41 -1.95 -7.02
C ILE A 227 -19.35 -1.48 -5.90
N VAL A 228 -18.82 -0.78 -4.89
CA VAL A 228 -19.61 -0.17 -3.81
C VAL A 228 -20.24 1.12 -4.29
N ASN A 229 -21.54 1.26 -4.03
CA ASN A 229 -22.27 2.50 -4.13
C ASN A 229 -22.15 3.29 -2.83
N TRP A 230 -21.21 4.24 -2.79
CA TRP A 230 -21.04 5.14 -1.65
C TRP A 230 -22.11 6.24 -1.56
N TYR A 231 -22.95 6.37 -2.58
CA TYR A 231 -23.97 7.42 -2.66
C TYR A 231 -25.36 6.97 -2.15
N SER A 232 -25.51 5.71 -1.71
CA SER A 232 -26.73 5.25 -1.06
C SER A 232 -26.69 5.49 0.45
N ALA A 233 -27.86 5.66 1.08
CA ALA A 233 -27.97 5.91 2.52
C ALA A 233 -27.20 4.88 3.38
N THR A 234 -27.21 3.62 2.93
CA THR A 234 -26.29 2.58 3.38
C THR A 234 -25.43 2.18 2.18
N PRO A 235 -24.09 2.14 2.28
CA PRO A 235 -23.25 1.66 1.20
C PRO A 235 -23.65 0.25 0.78
N ARG A 236 -23.89 0.06 -0.52
CA ARG A 236 -24.38 -1.20 -1.10
C ARG A 236 -23.66 -1.53 -2.38
N ILE A 237 -23.59 -2.80 -2.74
CA ILE A 237 -22.89 -3.23 -3.94
C ILE A 237 -23.82 -3.05 -5.16
N ARG A 238 -23.32 -2.38 -6.21
CA ARG A 238 -24.13 -1.88 -7.33
C ARG A 238 -24.75 -2.96 -8.22
N ARG A 239 -24.18 -4.16 -8.25
CA ARG A 239 -24.52 -5.26 -9.16
C ARG A 239 -24.17 -6.62 -8.52
N PRO A 240 -24.66 -7.75 -9.07
CA PRO A 240 -24.21 -9.06 -8.66
C PRO A 240 -22.70 -9.20 -8.86
N HIS A 241 -21.96 -9.24 -7.75
CA HIS A 241 -20.52 -9.52 -7.71
C HIS A 241 -20.31 -10.67 -6.71
N PRO A 242 -20.65 -11.91 -7.06
CA PRO A 242 -20.62 -13.04 -6.13
C PRO A 242 -19.27 -13.11 -5.41
N ARG A 243 -19.31 -13.37 -4.10
CA ARG A 243 -18.10 -13.52 -3.30
C ARG A 243 -17.30 -14.69 -3.86
N ASP A 244 -16.03 -14.44 -4.12
CA ASP A 244 -15.10 -15.42 -4.67
C ASP A 244 -13.70 -15.08 -4.18
N GLU A 245 -13.33 -15.67 -3.05
CA GLU A 245 -12.01 -15.46 -2.43
C GLU A 245 -10.90 -16.15 -3.23
N SER A 246 -11.24 -17.15 -4.06
CA SER A 246 -10.27 -17.86 -4.89
C SER A 246 -9.67 -16.94 -5.97
N VAL A 247 -10.45 -15.96 -6.46
CA VAL A 247 -9.98 -14.93 -7.39
C VAL A 247 -8.90 -14.07 -6.73
N GLN A 248 -9.16 -13.59 -5.51
CA GLN A 248 -8.18 -12.78 -4.76
C GLN A 248 -6.91 -13.59 -4.45
N ALA A 249 -7.07 -14.82 -3.96
CA ALA A 249 -5.97 -15.71 -3.64
C ALA A 249 -5.07 -15.96 -4.86
N ARG A 250 -5.65 -16.39 -5.98
CA ARG A 250 -4.93 -16.62 -7.23
C ARG A 250 -4.24 -15.36 -7.74
N TYR A 251 -4.91 -14.21 -7.72
CA TYR A 251 -4.35 -12.94 -8.15
C TYR A 251 -3.08 -12.58 -7.36
N LEU A 252 -3.13 -12.68 -6.03
CA LEU A 252 -1.99 -12.37 -5.17
C LEU A 252 -0.87 -13.40 -5.33
N GLY A 253 -1.22 -14.68 -5.38
CA GLY A 253 -0.26 -15.76 -5.59
C GLY A 253 0.53 -15.57 -6.89
N GLU A 254 -0.18 -15.40 -8.02
CA GLU A 254 0.45 -15.18 -9.33
C GLU A 254 1.41 -13.97 -9.31
N LEU A 255 1.02 -12.85 -8.71
CA LEU A 255 1.87 -11.67 -8.66
C LEU A 255 3.08 -11.84 -7.75
N ILE A 256 2.93 -12.49 -6.59
CA ILE A 256 4.06 -12.80 -5.70
C ILE A 256 5.09 -13.69 -6.42
N ALA A 257 4.65 -14.73 -7.14
CA ALA A 257 5.56 -15.55 -7.94
C ALA A 257 6.22 -14.76 -9.06
N LEU A 258 5.46 -13.92 -9.77
CA LEU A 258 6.01 -13.07 -10.82
C LEU A 258 7.09 -12.13 -10.27
N TYR A 259 6.85 -11.45 -9.15
CA TYR A 259 7.82 -10.55 -8.54
C TYR A 259 9.09 -11.28 -8.11
N ALA A 260 8.94 -12.48 -7.52
CA ALA A 260 10.09 -13.30 -7.15
C ALA A 260 10.90 -13.77 -8.36
N ALA A 261 10.24 -14.12 -9.46
CA ALA A 261 10.88 -14.58 -10.70
C ALA A 261 11.58 -13.47 -11.47
N GLU A 262 11.01 -12.25 -11.47
CA GLU A 262 11.56 -11.08 -12.18
C GLU A 262 12.58 -10.29 -11.34
N GLY A 263 12.94 -10.76 -10.14
CA GLY A 263 13.99 -10.15 -9.33
C GLY A 263 13.59 -8.85 -8.61
N VAL A 264 12.31 -8.66 -8.32
CA VAL A 264 11.84 -7.55 -7.47
C VAL A 264 12.44 -7.70 -6.07
N HIS A 265 12.90 -6.61 -5.46
CA HIS A 265 13.49 -6.65 -4.12
C HIS A 265 12.46 -6.99 -3.04
N GLY A 266 11.28 -6.38 -3.14
CA GLY A 266 10.22 -6.50 -2.14
C GLY A 266 8.83 -6.27 -2.69
N CYS A 267 7.82 -6.82 -2.03
CA CYS A 267 6.43 -6.48 -2.35
C CYS A 267 5.56 -6.40 -1.10
N PHE A 268 4.55 -5.54 -1.13
CA PHE A 268 3.58 -5.37 -0.05
C PHE A 268 2.18 -5.67 -0.55
N VAL A 269 1.59 -6.75 -0.03
CA VAL A 269 0.15 -7.01 -0.23
C VAL A 269 -0.63 -5.88 0.44
N PHE A 270 -1.49 -5.21 -0.32
CA PHE A 270 -2.44 -4.26 0.22
C PHE A 270 -3.78 -5.00 0.38
N THR A 271 -4.28 -5.29 1.59
CA THR A 271 -3.75 -4.97 2.94
C THR A 271 -4.13 -6.07 3.95
N TYR A 272 -3.67 -6.02 5.20
CA TYR A 272 -4.02 -7.04 6.21
C TYR A 272 -5.52 -7.07 6.52
N ALA A 273 -6.09 -5.97 6.99
CA ALA A 273 -7.49 -5.85 7.37
C ALA A 273 -8.10 -4.53 6.88
N MET A 274 -9.42 -4.52 6.65
CA MET A 274 -10.17 -3.32 6.27
C MET A 274 -11.50 -3.24 7.05
N PRO A 275 -11.49 -2.76 8.31
CA PRO A 275 -12.71 -2.65 9.13
C PRO A 275 -13.81 -1.79 8.49
N ASP A 276 -13.45 -0.79 7.69
CA ASP A 276 -14.40 0.06 6.94
C ASP A 276 -15.12 -0.69 5.80
N PHE A 277 -14.72 -1.92 5.52
CA PHE A 277 -15.35 -2.84 4.56
C PHE A 277 -15.81 -4.09 5.33
N PRO A 278 -16.84 -3.97 6.19
CA PRO A 278 -17.24 -5.07 7.04
C PRO A 278 -17.83 -6.22 6.22
N HIS A 279 -17.62 -7.42 6.74
CA HIS A 279 -18.24 -8.63 6.27
C HIS A 279 -19.66 -8.74 6.80
N ARG A 280 -20.61 -9.08 5.92
CA ARG A 280 -22.03 -9.28 6.26
C ARG A 280 -22.58 -10.49 5.51
N ASP A 281 -23.59 -11.13 6.10
CA ASP A 281 -24.27 -12.27 5.48
C ASP A 281 -25.10 -11.87 4.26
N ASP A 282 -25.72 -10.68 4.29
CA ASP A 282 -26.44 -10.13 3.14
C ASP A 282 -25.44 -9.72 2.04
N PRO A 283 -25.44 -10.39 0.87
CA PRO A 283 -24.51 -10.06 -0.20
C PRO A 283 -24.61 -8.60 -0.64
N ALA A 284 -25.79 -7.97 -0.62
CA ALA A 284 -25.95 -6.59 -1.06
C ALA A 284 -25.18 -5.57 -0.20
N THR A 285 -24.89 -5.93 1.05
CA THR A 285 -24.21 -5.09 2.04
C THR A 285 -22.87 -5.65 2.53
N ASP A 286 -22.47 -6.86 2.09
CA ASP A 286 -21.12 -7.39 2.26
C ASP A 286 -20.10 -6.52 1.50
N LEU A 287 -19.51 -5.53 2.18
CA LEU A 287 -18.53 -4.62 1.60
C LEU A 287 -17.15 -5.27 1.53
N ASP A 288 -16.88 -6.23 2.42
CA ASP A 288 -15.62 -6.96 2.49
C ASP A 288 -15.20 -7.60 1.16
N ARG A 289 -16.15 -8.01 0.30
CA ARG A 289 -15.83 -8.50 -1.05
C ARG A 289 -15.19 -7.44 -1.93
N ALA A 290 -15.54 -6.16 -1.77
CA ALA A 290 -14.90 -5.06 -2.47
C ALA A 290 -13.56 -4.64 -1.82
N GLY A 291 -13.37 -5.02 -0.55
CA GLY A 291 -12.19 -4.76 0.23
C GLY A 291 -11.01 -5.65 -0.15
N PHE A 292 -9.81 -5.13 0.11
CA PHE A 292 -8.53 -5.75 -0.25
C PHE A 292 -7.92 -6.54 0.92
N GLY A 293 -8.56 -6.51 2.10
CA GLY A 293 -8.10 -7.20 3.30
C GLY A 293 -7.90 -8.70 3.09
N LEU A 294 -6.82 -9.26 3.64
CA LEU A 294 -6.60 -10.70 3.74
C LEU A 294 -7.44 -11.36 4.83
N VAL A 295 -7.88 -10.59 5.83
CA VAL A 295 -8.89 -11.01 6.80
C VAL A 295 -10.18 -10.24 6.57
N ALA A 296 -11.29 -10.97 6.62
CA ALA A 296 -12.62 -10.39 6.71
C ALA A 296 -12.83 -9.89 8.14
N VAL A 297 -13.47 -8.73 8.30
CA VAL A 297 -13.77 -8.12 9.61
C VAL A 297 -15.27 -8.00 9.76
N THR A 298 -15.87 -8.63 10.78
CA THR A 298 -17.30 -8.50 11.06
C THR A 298 -17.60 -7.18 11.77
N GLU A 299 -18.87 -6.80 11.88
CA GLU A 299 -19.29 -5.60 12.64
C GLU A 299 -18.93 -5.69 14.13
N THR A 300 -18.79 -6.90 14.68
CA THR A 300 -18.34 -7.13 16.06
C THR A 300 -16.81 -7.06 16.22
N GLY A 301 -16.08 -6.82 15.12
CA GLY A 301 -14.62 -6.79 15.09
C GLY A 301 -13.95 -8.17 15.04
N GLU A 302 -14.72 -9.24 14.88
CA GLU A 302 -14.19 -10.59 14.66
C GLU A 302 -13.43 -10.63 13.32
N ARG A 303 -12.28 -11.30 13.31
CA ARG A 303 -11.42 -11.43 12.14
C ARG A 303 -11.38 -12.86 11.65
N ARG A 304 -11.64 -13.07 10.38
CA ARG A 304 -11.64 -14.38 9.73
C ARG A 304 -10.68 -14.39 8.54
N PRO A 305 -9.65 -15.26 8.52
CA PRO A 305 -8.78 -15.41 7.35
C PRO A 305 -9.59 -15.74 6.09
N LYS A 306 -9.30 -15.04 4.99
CA LYS A 306 -9.82 -15.39 3.65
C LYS A 306 -8.93 -16.43 2.99
N ALA A 307 -9.38 -17.04 1.89
CA ALA A 307 -8.55 -17.92 1.06
C ALA A 307 -7.22 -17.24 0.64
N ALA A 308 -7.24 -15.92 0.42
CA ALA A 308 -6.06 -15.13 0.08
C ALA A 308 -5.00 -15.11 1.20
N PHE A 309 -5.40 -15.15 2.48
CA PHE A 309 -4.48 -15.25 3.61
C PHE A 309 -3.60 -16.49 3.49
N HIS A 310 -4.25 -17.66 3.28
CA HIS A 310 -3.56 -18.95 3.20
C HIS A 310 -2.65 -19.03 1.97
N GLU A 311 -3.09 -18.49 0.83
CA GLU A 311 -2.25 -18.47 -0.37
C GLU A 311 -1.03 -17.57 -0.21
N VAL A 312 -1.17 -16.37 0.39
CA VAL A 312 -0.02 -15.49 0.69
C VAL A 312 0.94 -16.18 1.66
N ALA A 313 0.43 -16.75 2.77
CA ALA A 313 1.24 -17.49 3.73
C ALA A 313 2.04 -18.63 3.08
N ARG A 314 1.40 -19.39 2.18
CA ARG A 314 2.05 -20.46 1.43
C ARG A 314 3.16 -19.95 0.52
N ARG A 315 2.93 -18.84 -0.20
CA ARG A 315 3.95 -18.24 -1.09
C ARG A 315 5.13 -17.69 -0.30
N TYR A 316 4.86 -16.97 0.78
CA TYR A 316 5.92 -16.41 1.62
C TYR A 316 6.70 -17.51 2.34
N GLY A 317 6.03 -18.58 2.78
CA GLY A 317 6.67 -19.72 3.42
C GLY A 317 7.48 -20.65 2.51
N ALA A 318 7.33 -20.52 1.19
CA ALA A 318 8.05 -21.37 0.22
C ALA A 318 9.57 -21.11 0.16
N TRP A 319 10.05 -20.10 0.89
CA TRP A 319 11.45 -19.66 0.91
C TRP A 319 12.11 -19.77 2.28
N ASP A 320 11.45 -20.42 3.24
CA ASP A 320 11.99 -20.64 4.59
C ASP A 320 12.93 -21.88 4.65
N GLY A 321 13.25 -22.50 3.52
CA GLY A 321 14.09 -23.69 3.39
C GLY A 321 15.12 -23.57 2.28
#